data_AF-A0A6P0RCS3-F1
#
_entry.id   AF-A0A6P0RCS3-F1
#
_cell.length_a   1.000
_cell.length_b   1.000
_cell.length_c   1.000
_cell.angle_alpha   90.00
_cell.angle_beta   90.00
_cell.angle_gamma   90.00
#
_symmetry.space_group_name_H-M   'P 1'
#
loop_
_entity.id
_entity.type
_entity.pdbx_description
1 polymer ?
#
loop_
_entity_poly.entity_id
_entity_poly.type
_entity_poly.pdbx_seq_one_letter_code
_entity_poly.pdbx_strand_id
1 'polypeptide(L)'
;MTLKWRLVKRIFLALLTLLVLQSSLRANPALKTPITPLAPPDTSSPQGTMISFVKNINQSYETLIVAYNQYQQELGLFPSDYVRERARQAEIFFKRAERCLNLSEIPPRLKKDKGLEATLMLKAIFDRIEIPAYDDIPDSEVVSANTKFSDEFSKWTIPNTEIDIVKVEEGVNEGEFLFSPETVARIEEFYKKVKALPYKSGVNNSLTKSMIIYYNL
;
A
#
# COMPACT_ATOMS: atom_id res chain seq x y z
N MET A 1 43.53 35.05 43.50
CA MET A 1 43.46 33.81 42.69
C MET A 1 42.04 33.22 42.56
N THR A 2 40.97 33.90 43.01
CA THR A 2 39.59 33.37 43.06
C THR A 2 38.69 33.87 41.92
N LEU A 3 39.04 34.98 41.26
CA LEU A 3 38.22 35.62 40.22
C LEU A 3 38.26 34.86 38.88
N LYS A 4 39.43 34.31 38.50
CA LYS A 4 39.60 33.50 37.27
C LYS A 4 38.78 32.21 37.31
N TRP A 5 38.66 31.57 38.48
CA TRP A 5 37.91 30.32 38.65
C TRP A 5 36.39 30.51 38.53
N ARG A 6 35.87 31.65 39.01
CA ARG A 6 34.44 31.99 38.88
C ARG A 6 34.05 32.26 37.43
N LEU A 7 34.93 32.87 36.65
CA LEU A 7 34.71 33.15 35.23
C LEU A 7 34.71 31.85 34.40
N VAL A 8 35.68 30.96 34.64
CA VAL A 8 35.77 29.65 33.98
C VAL A 8 34.53 28.79 34.28
N LYS A 9 34.06 28.77 35.54
CA LYS A 9 32.83 28.06 35.91
C LYS A 9 31.59 28.60 35.20
N ARG A 10 31.47 29.92 35.03
CA ARG A 10 30.32 30.54 34.33
C ARG A 10 30.34 30.22 32.84
N ILE A 11 31.50 30.26 32.21
CA ILE A 11 31.65 29.88 30.79
C ILE A 11 31.33 28.40 30.60
N PHE A 12 31.83 27.53 31.49
CA PHE A 12 31.56 26.10 31.43
C PHE A 12 30.07 25.79 31.65
N LEU A 13 29.41 26.47 32.59
CA LEU A 13 27.97 26.32 32.83
C LEU A 13 27.13 26.83 31.66
N ALA A 14 27.53 27.95 31.03
CA ALA A 14 26.86 28.50 29.85
C ALA A 14 27.00 27.59 28.62
N LEU A 15 28.17 26.98 28.42
CA LEU A 15 28.41 25.99 27.36
C LEU A 15 27.62 24.70 27.62
N LEU A 16 27.54 24.24 28.87
CA LEU A 16 26.72 23.09 29.26
C LEU A 16 25.23 23.35 28.99
N THR A 17 24.73 24.55 29.30
CA THR A 17 23.33 24.92 29.02
C THR A 17 23.05 25.05 27.53
N LEU A 18 24.01 25.54 26.74
CA LEU A 18 23.86 25.67 25.28
C LEU A 18 23.85 24.29 24.60
N LEU A 19 24.66 23.34 25.09
CA LEU A 19 24.67 21.95 24.63
C LEU A 19 23.34 21.24 24.95
N VAL A 20 22.77 21.49 26.13
CA VAL A 20 21.47 20.92 26.52
C VAL A 20 20.33 21.51 25.68
N LEU A 21 20.34 22.82 25.38
CA LEU A 21 19.31 23.45 24.53
C LEU A 21 19.33 22.94 23.09
N GLN A 22 20.51 22.66 22.52
CA GLN A 22 20.64 22.11 21.16
C GLN A 22 20.08 20.69 21.04
N SER A 23 20.08 19.91 22.14
CA SER A 23 19.53 18.56 22.15
C SER A 23 17.99 18.52 22.13
N SER A 24 17.33 19.62 22.52
CA SER A 24 15.86 19.74 22.60
C SER A 24 15.16 20.05 21.27
N LEU A 25 15.92 20.41 20.22
CA LEU A 25 15.41 20.79 18.90
C LEU A 25 15.55 19.68 17.84
N ARG A 26 15.77 18.43 18.24
CA ARG A 26 15.50 17.30 17.33
C ARG A 26 13.99 17.14 17.22
N ALA A 27 13.45 17.57 16.09
CA ALA A 27 12.11 17.21 15.67
C ALA A 27 11.94 15.69 15.85
N ASN A 28 10.97 15.29 16.68
CA ASN A 28 10.58 13.90 16.79
C ASN A 28 10.19 13.44 15.38
N PRO A 29 10.86 12.44 14.77
CA PRO A 29 10.31 11.86 13.56
C PRO A 29 8.91 11.37 13.96
N ALA A 30 7.87 11.86 13.27
CA ALA A 30 6.50 11.42 13.49
C ALA A 30 6.52 9.90 13.64
N LEU A 31 6.09 9.41 14.82
CA LEU A 31 6.04 7.98 15.10
C LEU A 31 5.28 7.33 13.94
N LYS A 32 5.99 6.58 13.08
CA LYS A 32 5.35 5.69 12.13
C LYS A 32 4.67 4.64 12.99
N THR A 33 3.40 4.85 13.34
CA THR A 33 2.61 3.88 14.07
C THR A 33 2.75 2.55 13.34
N PRO A 34 3.25 1.49 13.96
CA PRO A 34 3.34 0.19 13.31
C PRO A 34 1.94 -0.16 12.80
N ILE A 35 1.82 -0.47 11.51
CA ILE A 35 0.54 -0.94 10.96
C ILE A 35 0.22 -2.22 11.72
N THR A 36 -0.82 -2.18 12.56
CA THR A 36 -1.30 -3.38 13.26
C THR A 36 -1.68 -4.41 12.20
N PRO A 37 -1.26 -5.69 12.33
CA PRO A 37 -1.59 -6.72 11.33
C PRO A 37 -3.08 -6.88 11.04
N LEU A 38 -3.94 -6.47 11.98
CA LEU A 38 -5.40 -6.51 11.89
C LEU A 38 -6.05 -5.21 11.40
N ALA A 39 -5.28 -4.14 11.19
CA ALA A 39 -5.86 -2.91 10.65
C ALA A 39 -6.41 -3.23 9.23
N PRO A 40 -7.59 -2.73 8.84
CA PRO A 40 -8.04 -2.85 7.45
C PRO A 40 -7.24 -1.90 6.53
N PRO A 41 -7.28 -2.07 5.20
CA PRO A 41 -6.99 -0.97 4.29
C PRO A 41 -8.02 0.15 4.48
N ASP A 42 -7.66 1.38 4.10
CA ASP A 42 -8.65 2.45 4.01
C ASP A 42 -9.49 2.22 2.75
N THR A 43 -10.77 1.95 2.93
CA THR A 43 -11.77 1.79 1.87
C THR A 43 -12.96 2.74 2.06
N SER A 44 -12.72 3.87 2.75
CA SER A 44 -13.77 4.86 3.05
C SER A 44 -14.18 5.73 1.85
N SER A 45 -13.39 5.72 0.78
CA SER A 45 -13.60 6.51 -0.44
C SER A 45 -12.84 5.90 -1.63
N PRO A 46 -13.17 6.26 -2.89
CA PRO A 46 -12.39 5.85 -4.05
C PRO A 46 -10.89 6.18 -3.93
N GLN A 47 -10.56 7.35 -3.41
CA GLN A 47 -9.17 7.78 -3.18
C GLN A 47 -8.49 6.89 -2.13
N GLY A 48 -9.14 6.69 -0.97
CA GLY A 48 -8.62 5.83 0.11
C GLY A 48 -8.32 4.41 -0.38
N THR A 49 -9.24 3.84 -1.15
CA THR A 49 -9.10 2.50 -1.74
C THR A 49 -7.95 2.43 -2.74
N MET A 50 -7.83 3.41 -3.64
CA MET A 50 -6.75 3.48 -4.62
C MET A 50 -5.38 3.57 -3.94
N ILE A 51 -5.21 4.49 -2.99
CA ILE A 51 -3.98 4.68 -2.23
C ILE A 51 -3.65 3.42 -1.46
N SER A 52 -4.63 2.84 -0.77
CA SER A 52 -4.45 1.60 0.00
C SER A 52 -4.00 0.46 -0.90
N PHE A 53 -4.65 0.24 -2.04
CA PHE A 53 -4.27 -0.82 -2.97
C PHE A 53 -2.81 -0.67 -3.42
N VAL A 54 -2.46 0.50 -4.00
CA VAL A 54 -1.12 0.75 -4.57
C VAL A 54 -0.04 0.69 -3.51
N LYS A 55 -0.25 1.30 -2.34
CA LYS A 55 0.71 1.29 -1.24
C LYS A 55 0.97 -0.12 -0.73
N ASN A 56 -0.08 -0.90 -0.47
CA ASN A 56 0.05 -2.23 0.09
C ASN A 56 0.71 -3.20 -0.91
N ILE A 57 0.31 -3.21 -2.19
CA ILE A 57 0.95 -4.11 -3.17
C ILE A 57 2.42 -3.76 -3.42
N ASN A 58 2.79 -2.48 -3.38
CA ASN A 58 4.19 -2.05 -3.47
C ASN A 58 5.00 -2.49 -2.23
N GLN A 59 4.50 -2.25 -1.02
CA GLN A 59 5.17 -2.69 0.21
C GLN A 59 5.30 -4.22 0.27
N SER A 60 4.30 -4.94 -0.22
CA SER A 60 4.33 -6.38 -0.35
C SER A 60 5.49 -6.83 -1.22
N TYR A 61 5.59 -6.29 -2.44
CA TYR A 61 6.69 -6.58 -3.36
C TYR A 61 8.07 -6.23 -2.77
N GLU A 62 8.22 -5.02 -2.23
CA GLU A 62 9.48 -4.56 -1.64
C GLU A 62 9.93 -5.45 -0.47
N THR A 63 8.98 -5.94 0.32
CA THR A 63 9.29 -6.85 1.43
C THR A 63 9.64 -8.25 0.90
N LEU A 64 8.91 -8.72 -0.10
CA LEU A 64 9.08 -10.05 -0.68
C LEU A 64 10.40 -10.20 -1.43
N ILE A 65 10.83 -9.17 -2.18
CA ILE A 65 12.09 -9.22 -2.92
C ILE A 65 13.30 -9.26 -1.98
N VAL A 66 13.22 -8.64 -0.81
CA VAL A 66 14.24 -8.75 0.24
C VAL A 66 14.30 -10.19 0.78
N ALA A 67 13.15 -10.81 1.06
CA ALA A 67 13.07 -12.20 1.50
C ALA A 67 13.65 -13.15 0.46
N TYR A 68 13.27 -12.96 -0.81
CA TYR A 68 13.72 -13.78 -1.92
C TYR A 68 15.22 -13.67 -2.15
N ASN A 69 15.77 -12.46 -2.19
CA ASN A 69 17.21 -12.26 -2.36
C ASN A 69 18.03 -12.88 -1.23
N GLN A 70 17.52 -12.82 0.01
CA GLN A 70 18.14 -13.49 1.15
C GLN A 70 18.06 -15.02 1.00
N TYR A 71 16.90 -15.56 0.63
CA TYR A 71 16.72 -16.99 0.41
C TYR A 71 17.69 -17.56 -0.64
N GLN A 72 17.93 -16.83 -1.74
CA GLN A 72 18.88 -17.23 -2.78
C GLN A 72 20.34 -17.32 -2.29
N GLN A 73 20.66 -16.72 -1.14
CA GLN A 73 22.00 -16.75 -0.53
C GLN A 73 22.11 -17.78 0.60
N GLU A 74 21.01 -18.40 1.01
CA GLU A 74 20.98 -19.38 2.09
C GLU A 74 21.37 -20.77 1.58
N LEU A 75 22.28 -21.44 2.30
CA LEU A 75 22.75 -22.80 1.99
C LEU A 75 21.91 -23.89 2.68
N GLY A 76 20.90 -23.50 3.46
CA GLY A 76 20.05 -24.42 4.21
C GLY A 76 18.96 -25.04 3.34
N LEU A 77 18.49 -26.23 3.73
CA LEU A 77 17.35 -26.89 3.06
C LEU A 77 16.01 -26.18 3.31
N PHE A 78 15.95 -25.31 4.31
CA PHE A 78 14.74 -24.58 4.72
C PHE A 78 15.04 -23.08 4.84
N PRO A 79 14.07 -22.20 4.51
CA PRO A 79 14.24 -20.76 4.69
C PRO A 79 14.50 -20.39 6.15
N SER A 80 15.42 -19.46 6.40
CA SER A 80 15.68 -18.93 7.74
C SER A 80 14.47 -18.23 8.35
N ASP A 81 14.49 -18.05 9.67
CA ASP A 81 13.44 -17.33 10.40
C ASP A 81 13.25 -15.91 9.85
N TYR A 82 14.34 -15.27 9.43
CA TYR A 82 14.32 -13.95 8.79
C TYR A 82 13.54 -13.98 7.47
N VAL A 83 13.82 -14.95 6.59
CA VAL A 83 13.11 -15.10 5.31
C VAL A 83 11.64 -15.39 5.54
N ARG A 84 11.31 -16.33 6.45
CA ARG A 84 9.92 -16.68 6.76
C ARG A 84 9.13 -15.50 7.31
N GLU A 85 9.72 -14.72 8.22
CA GLU A 85 9.06 -13.53 8.76
C GLU A 85 8.86 -12.45 7.70
N ARG A 86 9.86 -12.20 6.83
CA ARG A 86 9.69 -11.25 5.72
C ARG A 86 8.62 -11.70 4.73
N ALA A 87 8.58 -12.98 4.38
CA ALA A 87 7.53 -13.53 3.51
C ALA A 87 6.14 -13.37 4.14
N ARG A 88 6.00 -13.63 5.46
CA ARG A 88 4.76 -13.40 6.20
C ARG A 88 4.32 -11.93 6.20
N GLN A 89 5.26 -11.00 6.36
CA GLN A 89 4.98 -9.56 6.29
C GLN A 89 4.55 -9.14 4.88
N ALA A 90 5.21 -9.65 3.85
CA ALA A 90 4.81 -9.43 2.46
C ALA A 90 3.38 -9.93 2.20
N GLU A 91 3.03 -11.12 2.70
CA GLU A 91 1.69 -11.69 2.59
C GLU A 91 0.63 -10.81 3.27
N ILE A 92 0.92 -10.24 4.45
CA ILE A 92 0.00 -9.29 5.12
C ILE A 92 -0.29 -8.10 4.20
N PHE A 93 0.75 -7.49 3.63
CA PHE A 93 0.56 -6.37 2.69
C PHE A 93 -0.19 -6.80 1.44
N PHE A 94 0.08 -7.99 0.91
CA PHE A 94 -0.65 -8.52 -0.24
C PHE A 94 -2.14 -8.66 0.05
N LYS A 95 -2.49 -9.28 1.19
CA LYS A 95 -3.88 -9.45 1.61
C LYS A 95 -4.59 -8.12 1.85
N ARG A 96 -3.88 -7.09 2.30
CA ARG A 96 -4.45 -5.74 2.42
C ARG A 96 -4.74 -5.11 1.06
N ALA A 97 -3.92 -5.36 0.02
CA ALA A 97 -4.22 -4.93 -1.33
C ALA A 97 -5.39 -5.73 -1.93
N GLU A 98 -5.41 -7.05 -1.75
CA GLU A 98 -6.51 -7.93 -2.19
C GLU A 98 -7.86 -7.52 -1.56
N ARG A 99 -7.84 -7.03 -0.31
CA ARG A 99 -9.02 -6.51 0.39
C ARG A 99 -9.66 -5.28 -0.26
N CYS A 100 -8.97 -4.60 -1.17
CA CYS A 100 -9.56 -3.52 -1.97
C CYS A 100 -10.38 -4.05 -3.16
N LEU A 101 -10.39 -5.37 -3.43
CA LEU A 101 -11.14 -5.99 -4.51
C LEU A 101 -12.48 -6.54 -4.01
N ASN A 102 -13.56 -6.29 -4.76
CA ASN A 102 -14.84 -6.93 -4.48
C ASN A 102 -14.90 -8.33 -5.12
N LEU A 103 -14.68 -9.35 -4.29
CA LEU A 103 -14.75 -10.76 -4.67
C LEU A 103 -16.12 -11.39 -4.33
N SER A 104 -17.18 -10.61 -4.11
CA SER A 104 -18.51 -11.11 -3.69
C SER A 104 -19.09 -12.11 -4.69
N GLU A 105 -18.97 -11.81 -5.99
CA GLU A 105 -19.51 -12.60 -7.10
C GLU A 105 -18.62 -13.79 -7.51
N ILE A 106 -17.43 -13.92 -6.90
CA ILE A 106 -16.54 -15.04 -7.17
C ILE A 106 -16.93 -16.24 -6.30
N PRO A 107 -17.09 -17.46 -6.87
CA PRO A 107 -17.37 -18.65 -6.08
C PRO A 107 -16.33 -18.87 -4.96
N PRO A 108 -16.73 -19.25 -3.72
CA PRO A 108 -15.81 -19.34 -2.58
C PRO A 108 -14.53 -20.14 -2.84
N ARG A 109 -14.63 -21.23 -3.61
CA ARG A 109 -13.50 -22.09 -3.98
C ARG A 109 -12.46 -21.40 -4.87
N LEU A 110 -12.88 -20.39 -5.63
CA LEU A 110 -12.05 -19.66 -6.59
C LEU A 110 -11.56 -18.31 -6.05
N LYS A 111 -12.08 -17.84 -4.91
CA LYS A 111 -11.75 -16.50 -4.36
C LYS A 111 -10.25 -16.31 -4.15
N LYS A 112 -9.56 -17.32 -3.61
CA LYS A 112 -8.11 -17.23 -3.35
C LYS A 112 -7.32 -17.02 -4.65
N ASP A 113 -7.56 -17.86 -5.65
CA ASP A 113 -6.80 -17.81 -6.90
C ASP A 113 -7.17 -16.57 -7.71
N LYS A 114 -8.46 -16.24 -7.78
CA LYS A 114 -8.94 -15.04 -8.48
C LYS A 114 -8.46 -13.75 -7.80
N GLY A 115 -8.43 -13.71 -6.48
CA GLY A 115 -7.93 -12.56 -5.71
C GLY A 115 -6.43 -12.33 -5.92
N LEU A 116 -5.64 -13.41 -5.92
CA LEU A 116 -4.21 -13.37 -6.27
C LEU A 116 -4.02 -12.81 -7.69
N GLU A 117 -4.69 -13.42 -8.68
CA GLU A 117 -4.59 -13.04 -10.09
C GLU A 117 -4.99 -11.57 -10.31
N ALA A 118 -6.17 -11.18 -9.82
CA ALA A 118 -6.71 -9.85 -10.02
C ALA A 118 -5.84 -8.78 -9.35
N THR A 119 -5.30 -9.04 -8.17
CA THR A 119 -4.40 -8.09 -7.47
C THR A 119 -3.13 -7.85 -8.28
N LEU A 120 -2.51 -8.92 -8.81
CA LEU A 120 -1.29 -8.80 -9.60
C LEU A 120 -1.54 -8.15 -10.96
N MET A 121 -2.62 -8.51 -11.64
CA MET A 121 -2.99 -7.93 -12.94
C MET A 121 -3.42 -6.46 -12.81
N LEU A 122 -4.14 -6.09 -11.76
CA LEU A 122 -4.53 -4.70 -11.53
C LEU A 122 -3.30 -3.82 -11.27
N LYS A 123 -2.35 -4.30 -10.47
CA LYS A 123 -1.05 -3.64 -10.32
C LYS A 123 -0.34 -3.52 -11.68
N ALA A 124 -0.42 -4.57 -12.50
CA ALA A 124 0.19 -4.58 -13.82
C ALA A 124 -0.35 -3.53 -14.78
N ILE A 125 -1.65 -3.29 -14.69
CA ILE A 125 -2.35 -2.26 -15.45
C ILE A 125 -1.89 -0.89 -14.96
N PHE A 126 -1.95 -0.60 -13.65
CA PHE A 126 -1.58 0.70 -13.08
C PHE A 126 -0.10 1.08 -13.29
N ASP A 127 0.76 0.09 -13.49
CA ASP A 127 2.17 0.31 -13.81
C ASP A 127 2.42 0.74 -15.27
N ARG A 128 1.40 0.64 -16.14
CA ARG A 128 1.49 0.88 -17.58
C ARG A 128 0.54 1.96 -18.11
N ILE A 129 -0.52 2.26 -17.37
CA ILE A 129 -1.47 3.33 -17.72
C ILE A 129 -1.26 4.53 -16.82
N GLU A 130 -1.60 5.72 -17.31
CA GLU A 130 -1.71 6.90 -16.46
C GLU A 130 -2.91 6.76 -15.52
N ILE A 131 -2.70 7.15 -14.27
CA ILE A 131 -3.74 7.24 -13.24
C ILE A 131 -3.81 8.71 -12.80
N PRO A 132 -5.00 9.23 -12.45
CA PRO A 132 -5.13 10.60 -11.99
C PRO A 132 -4.27 10.85 -10.73
N ALA A 133 -3.93 12.12 -10.47
CA ALA A 133 -3.33 12.48 -9.19
C ALA A 133 -4.31 12.14 -8.07
N TYR A 134 -3.80 11.73 -6.91
CA TYR A 134 -4.69 11.29 -5.82
C TYR A 134 -5.67 12.40 -5.39
N ASP A 135 -5.23 13.66 -5.40
CA ASP A 135 -6.06 14.82 -5.07
C ASP A 135 -7.25 15.03 -6.03
N ASP A 136 -7.21 14.45 -7.24
CA ASP A 136 -8.30 14.48 -8.22
C ASP A 136 -9.30 13.31 -8.04
N ILE A 137 -9.00 12.36 -7.15
CA ILE A 137 -9.88 11.22 -6.84
C ILE A 137 -10.77 11.61 -5.65
N PRO A 138 -12.09 11.34 -5.69
CA PRO A 138 -12.98 11.63 -4.57
C PRO A 138 -12.51 11.00 -3.26
N ASP A 139 -12.28 11.84 -2.25
CA ASP A 139 -11.92 11.44 -0.90
C ASP A 139 -13.16 11.28 0.00
N SER A 140 -12.94 10.97 1.28
CA SER A 140 -14.03 10.76 2.24
C SER A 140 -14.79 12.05 2.59
N GLU A 141 -14.15 13.21 2.51
CA GLU A 141 -14.80 14.51 2.74
C GLU A 141 -15.76 14.83 1.58
N VAL A 142 -15.32 14.66 0.34
CA VAL A 142 -16.14 14.82 -0.87
C VAL A 142 -17.31 13.85 -0.90
N VAL A 143 -17.08 12.59 -0.52
CA VAL A 143 -18.14 11.56 -0.43
C VAL A 143 -19.18 11.90 0.64
N SER A 144 -18.76 12.44 1.79
CA SER A 144 -19.65 12.71 2.93
C SER A 144 -20.42 14.05 2.85
N ALA A 145 -19.83 15.08 2.22
CA ALA A 145 -20.44 16.41 2.13
C ALA A 145 -21.64 16.47 1.17
N ASN A 146 -21.76 15.52 0.26
CA ASN A 146 -22.75 15.53 -0.82
C ASN A 146 -24.04 14.79 -0.44
N THR A 147 -24.88 15.40 0.40
CA THR A 147 -26.14 14.83 0.92
C THR A 147 -27.30 14.69 -0.10
N LYS A 148 -27.12 15.10 -1.37
CA LYS A 148 -28.08 14.88 -2.47
C LYS A 148 -27.82 13.62 -3.32
N PHE A 149 -26.79 12.84 -2.99
CA PHE A 149 -26.12 11.93 -3.94
C PHE A 149 -25.99 10.48 -3.45
N SER A 150 -27.00 9.91 -2.77
CA SER A 150 -26.94 8.50 -2.34
C SER A 150 -26.71 7.52 -3.51
N ASP A 151 -27.17 7.87 -4.72
CA ASP A 151 -27.16 6.95 -5.87
C ASP A 151 -26.03 7.29 -6.89
N GLU A 152 -25.60 8.56 -6.99
CA GLU A 152 -24.72 9.05 -8.06
C GLU A 152 -23.21 8.85 -7.79
N PHE A 153 -22.80 8.73 -6.51
CA PHE A 153 -21.41 8.43 -6.11
C PHE A 153 -21.22 7.03 -5.51
N SER A 154 -22.18 6.13 -5.74
CA SER A 154 -21.99 4.68 -5.52
C SER A 154 -20.90 4.10 -6.44
N LYS A 155 -20.44 4.86 -7.43
CA LYS A 155 -19.47 4.44 -8.43
C LYS A 155 -18.54 5.60 -8.82
N TRP A 156 -17.24 5.33 -8.85
CA TRP A 156 -16.23 6.18 -9.48
C TRP A 156 -15.42 5.37 -10.48
N THR A 157 -15.31 5.88 -11.71
CA THR A 157 -14.56 5.25 -12.79
C THR A 157 -13.23 5.96 -12.98
N ILE A 158 -12.13 5.20 -13.06
CA ILE A 158 -10.82 5.78 -13.37
C ILE A 158 -10.89 6.41 -14.78
N PRO A 159 -10.49 7.68 -14.96
CA PRO A 159 -10.58 8.37 -16.24
C PRO A 159 -9.94 7.59 -17.40
N ASN A 160 -10.62 7.56 -18.55
CA ASN A 160 -10.20 6.84 -19.76
C ASN A 160 -10.08 5.32 -19.61
N THR A 161 -10.80 4.73 -18.64
CA THR A 161 -10.86 3.27 -18.44
C THR A 161 -12.28 2.81 -18.14
N GLU A 162 -12.47 1.50 -18.08
CA GLU A 162 -13.69 0.85 -17.56
C GLU A 162 -13.46 0.27 -16.15
N ILE A 163 -12.44 0.76 -15.43
CA ILE A 163 -12.09 0.28 -14.10
C ILE A 163 -12.84 1.12 -13.06
N ASP A 164 -13.66 0.44 -12.28
CA ASP A 164 -14.62 1.07 -11.38
C ASP A 164 -14.31 0.73 -9.93
N ILE A 165 -14.38 1.75 -9.06
CA ILE A 165 -14.48 1.60 -7.61
C ILE A 165 -15.92 1.92 -7.22
N VAL A 166 -16.58 0.97 -6.58
CA VAL A 166 -18.00 1.08 -6.21
C VAL A 166 -18.18 0.93 -4.70
N LYS A 167 -19.18 1.62 -4.16
CA LYS A 167 -19.66 1.40 -2.80
C LYS A 167 -20.38 0.06 -2.75
N VAL A 168 -20.04 -0.75 -1.76
CA VAL A 168 -20.68 -2.05 -1.54
C VAL A 168 -22.00 -1.82 -0.82
N GLU A 169 -23.10 -2.29 -1.41
CA GLU A 169 -24.46 -2.06 -0.89
C GLU A 169 -24.88 -3.08 0.18
N GLU A 170 -24.26 -4.28 0.22
CA GLU A 170 -24.67 -5.34 1.13
C GLU A 170 -23.54 -6.29 1.53
N GLY A 171 -23.73 -6.97 2.66
CA GLY A 171 -22.83 -8.02 3.16
C GLY A 171 -21.73 -7.50 4.08
N VAL A 172 -20.68 -8.31 4.27
CA VAL A 172 -19.63 -8.04 5.29
C VAL A 172 -18.78 -6.81 5.02
N ASN A 173 -18.81 -6.28 3.79
CA ASN A 173 -18.08 -5.09 3.38
C ASN A 173 -19.04 -3.92 3.07
N GLU A 174 -20.31 -3.98 3.48
CA GLU A 174 -21.28 -2.92 3.25
C GLU A 174 -20.73 -1.55 3.66
N GLY A 175 -20.89 -0.57 2.78
CA GLY A 175 -20.39 0.79 2.94
C GLY A 175 -18.93 1.01 2.54
N GLU A 176 -18.14 -0.05 2.30
CA GLU A 176 -16.78 0.07 1.77
C GLU A 176 -16.78 0.41 0.28
N PHE A 177 -15.81 1.19 -0.19
CA PHE A 177 -15.53 1.41 -1.60
C PHE A 177 -14.49 0.41 -2.10
N LEU A 178 -14.85 -0.47 -3.04
CA LEU A 178 -13.98 -1.53 -3.54
C LEU A 178 -13.93 -1.53 -5.07
N PHE A 179 -12.85 -2.03 -5.67
CA PHE A 179 -12.83 -2.32 -7.11
C PHE A 179 -13.96 -3.30 -7.43
N SER A 180 -14.82 -2.91 -8.37
CA SER A 180 -16.10 -3.57 -8.60
C SER A 180 -15.97 -5.05 -8.99
N PRO A 181 -17.01 -5.87 -8.76
CA PRO A 181 -17.04 -7.25 -9.26
C PRO A 181 -16.78 -7.33 -10.77
N GLU A 182 -17.34 -6.40 -11.55
CA GLU A 182 -17.14 -6.31 -13.00
C GLU A 182 -15.68 -6.03 -13.37
N THR A 183 -15.01 -5.13 -12.64
CA THR A 183 -13.56 -4.89 -12.79
C THR A 183 -12.75 -6.15 -12.50
N VAL A 184 -13.09 -6.89 -11.44
CA VAL A 184 -12.42 -8.15 -11.07
C VAL A 184 -12.66 -9.22 -12.14
N ALA A 185 -13.88 -9.33 -12.67
CA ALA A 185 -14.24 -10.28 -13.71
C ALA A 185 -13.46 -10.03 -15.00
N ARG A 186 -13.35 -8.76 -15.42
CA ARG A 186 -12.71 -8.33 -16.67
C ARG A 186 -11.21 -8.06 -16.56
N ILE A 187 -10.60 -8.27 -15.40
CA ILE A 187 -9.20 -7.89 -15.15
C ILE A 187 -8.20 -8.49 -16.15
N GLU A 188 -8.43 -9.73 -16.59
CA GLU A 188 -7.58 -10.42 -17.56
C GLU A 188 -7.68 -9.77 -18.95
N GLU A 189 -8.89 -9.36 -19.35
CA GLU A 189 -9.13 -8.61 -20.59
C GLU A 189 -8.38 -7.28 -20.58
N PHE A 190 -8.51 -6.51 -19.49
CA PHE A 190 -7.81 -5.23 -19.33
C PHE A 190 -6.29 -5.41 -19.36
N TYR A 191 -5.76 -6.40 -18.65
CA TYR A 191 -4.33 -6.70 -18.65
C TYR A 191 -3.84 -7.06 -20.06
N LYS A 192 -4.58 -7.88 -20.83
CA LYS A 192 -4.21 -8.24 -22.21
C LYS A 192 -4.10 -7.02 -23.12
N LYS A 193 -4.93 -5.99 -22.94
CA LYS A 193 -4.88 -4.75 -23.72
C LYS A 193 -3.62 -3.93 -23.44
N VAL A 194 -3.14 -3.92 -22.20
CA VAL A 194 -2.03 -3.05 -21.78
C VAL A 194 -0.69 -3.76 -21.63
N LYS A 195 -0.62 -5.11 -21.59
CA LYS A 195 0.62 -5.85 -21.29
C LYS A 195 1.81 -5.53 -22.19
N ALA A 196 1.56 -5.09 -23.42
CA ALA A 196 2.58 -4.72 -24.39
C ALA A 196 3.06 -3.27 -24.26
N LEU A 197 2.36 -2.43 -23.48
CA LEU A 197 2.80 -1.07 -23.19
C LEU A 197 4.05 -1.11 -22.29
N PRO A 198 4.98 -0.16 -22.48
CA PRO A 198 6.10 -0.01 -21.59
C PRO A 198 5.62 0.33 -20.17
N TYR A 199 6.43 -0.01 -19.18
CA TYR A 199 6.24 0.46 -17.83
C TYR A 199 6.41 1.98 -17.75
N LYS A 200 5.66 2.64 -16.88
CA LYS A 200 5.86 4.06 -16.59
C LYS A 200 7.26 4.31 -16.02
N SER A 201 7.83 5.46 -16.36
CA SER A 201 9.14 5.87 -15.86
C SER A 201 9.16 5.90 -14.33
N GLY A 202 10.20 5.33 -13.71
CA GLY A 202 10.31 5.24 -12.25
C GLY A 202 9.57 4.07 -11.61
N VAL A 203 8.83 3.26 -12.38
CA VAL A 203 8.27 2.00 -11.91
C VAL A 203 9.34 0.91 -12.07
N ASN A 204 9.81 0.34 -10.95
CA ASN A 204 10.64 -0.86 -10.99
C ASN A 204 9.85 -2.00 -11.68
N ASN A 205 10.48 -2.80 -12.56
CA ASN A 205 9.92 -3.97 -13.26
C ASN A 205 9.42 -5.06 -12.27
N SER A 206 8.41 -4.71 -11.48
CA SER A 206 8.02 -5.40 -10.26
C SER A 206 7.33 -6.72 -10.58
N LEU A 207 6.40 -6.71 -11.53
CA LEU A 207 5.50 -7.84 -11.80
C LEU A 207 6.18 -9.11 -12.29
N THR A 208 7.18 -9.00 -13.17
CA THR A 208 7.88 -10.18 -13.71
C THR A 208 8.61 -10.91 -12.59
N LYS A 209 9.15 -10.16 -11.62
CA LYS A 209 9.77 -10.74 -10.42
C LYS A 209 8.72 -11.15 -9.40
N SER A 210 7.66 -10.37 -9.18
CA SER A 210 6.57 -10.68 -8.24
C SER A 210 5.89 -12.00 -8.57
N MET A 211 5.43 -12.19 -9.82
CA MET A 211 4.76 -13.43 -10.21
C MET A 211 5.67 -14.64 -10.00
N ILE A 212 6.94 -14.57 -10.42
CA ILE A 212 7.88 -15.67 -10.19
C ILE A 212 8.02 -15.97 -8.70
N ILE A 213 8.12 -14.96 -7.83
CA ILE A 213 8.32 -15.21 -6.40
C ILE A 213 7.05 -15.76 -5.73
N TYR A 214 5.86 -15.25 -6.07
CA TYR A 214 4.60 -15.73 -5.50
C TYR A 214 4.25 -17.18 -5.88
N TYR A 215 4.73 -17.67 -7.02
CA TYR A 215 4.51 -19.04 -7.46
C TYR A 215 5.64 -20.02 -7.11
N ASN A 216 6.80 -19.55 -6.61
CA ASN A 216 7.99 -20.39 -6.36
C ASN A 216 8.54 -20.32 -4.92
N LEU A 217 7.84 -19.66 -3.99
CA LEU A 217 8.06 -19.78 -2.54
C LEU A 217 6.95 -20.63 -1.93
#